data_AF-A0A536Q9S2-F1
#
_entry.id   AF-A0A536Q9S2-F1
#
_cell.length_a   1.000
_cell.length_b   1.000
_cell.length_c   1.000
_cell.angle_alpha   90.00
_cell.angle_beta   90.00
_cell.angle_gamma   90.00
#
_symmetry.space_group_name_H-M   'P 1'
#
loop_
_entity.id
_entity.type
_entity.pdbx_description
1 polymer ?
#
loop_
_entity_poly.entity_id
_entity_poly.type
_entity_poly.pdbx_seq_one_letter_code
_entity_poly.pdbx_strand_id
1 'polypeptide(L)'
;MERLLRSLGLVGILIVGTACGSGIAMPLAESDQASTPAAPVAQQTEAPQPAPAPRAASAPRSATATRFPYAAQPEWLPTQTNYWEGRGGAPIDYIVIHYTAISYARTLRAFSIRASDVSAHYVIRGDGHIAQIVGEADTAWHAGSAWFNRHSIGIELELDRITNPAFTPEQYYAAAVLACAISARHEIPLDRAHVVGHNEVPGSTHSDPGPTWGWPHFMYLTSLCAPPTASTVHASFVSETAFPEIATHEAARVSIVLRNTGATAWRKGTSQEARLGISNNDPRLAFLGDGWPAPDRPAVQAEDLVPPGGAATFSFGVKGTRPGTFLVPLRGVVDGAAWMDDLGIYTVITVLEKSARF
;
A
#
# COMPACT_ATOMS: atom_id res chain seq x y z
N MET A 1 -36.77 -45.71 -25.40
CA MET A 1 -36.92 -45.30 -23.99
C MET A 1 -36.13 -44.00 -23.82
N GLU A 2 -36.60 -42.86 -24.33
CA GLU A 2 -37.73 -42.03 -23.85
C GLU A 2 -37.37 -41.30 -22.54
N ARG A 3 -37.22 -39.97 -22.51
CA ARG A 3 -38.16 -38.83 -22.74
C ARG A 3 -39.13 -38.56 -21.58
N LEU A 4 -38.93 -37.42 -20.88
CA LEU A 4 -39.87 -36.55 -20.12
C LEU A 4 -39.00 -35.44 -19.45
N LEU A 5 -39.03 -34.12 -19.67
CA LEU A 5 -39.84 -33.12 -20.42
C LEU A 5 -41.08 -32.49 -19.73
N ARG A 6 -40.96 -31.16 -19.44
CA ARG A 6 -41.99 -30.14 -19.09
C ARG A 6 -42.50 -30.17 -17.63
N SER A 7 -42.97 -29.07 -17.03
CA SER A 7 -43.36 -27.70 -17.49
C SER A 7 -42.48 -26.58 -16.89
N LEU A 8 -42.28 -25.38 -17.46
CA LEU A 8 -43.17 -24.34 -18.02
C LEU A 8 -44.08 -23.63 -17.00
N GLY A 9 -43.95 -22.30 -16.93
CA GLY A 9 -44.67 -21.41 -16.01
C GLY A 9 -44.32 -19.94 -16.25
N LEU A 10 -44.55 -19.44 -17.48
CA LEU A 10 -44.38 -18.03 -17.85
C LEU A 10 -45.75 -17.34 -17.84
N VAL A 11 -45.89 -16.21 -17.14
CA VAL A 11 -47.05 -15.32 -17.24
C VAL A 11 -46.56 -13.89 -17.44
N GLY A 12 -47.13 -13.22 -18.44
CA GLY A 12 -47.02 -11.78 -18.64
C GLY A 12 -48.38 -11.22 -19.08
N ILE A 13 -48.39 -9.99 -19.61
CA ILE A 13 -49.59 -9.23 -20.03
C ILE A 13 -50.30 -8.61 -18.79
N LEU A 14 -50.67 -7.32 -18.72
CA LEU A 14 -51.21 -6.43 -19.76
C LEU A 14 -50.75 -4.96 -19.61
N ILE A 15 -50.68 -4.23 -20.74
CA ILE A 15 -50.61 -2.75 -20.79
C ILE A 15 -52.00 -2.23 -21.20
N VAL A 16 -52.53 -1.22 -20.49
CA VAL A 16 -53.63 -0.34 -20.95
C VAL A 16 -53.30 1.09 -20.51
N GLY A 17 -53.57 2.08 -21.37
CA GLY A 17 -53.13 3.47 -21.16
C GLY A 17 -54.23 4.51 -20.96
N THR A 18 -53.77 5.73 -20.64
CA THR A 18 -54.38 7.05 -20.90
C THR A 18 -55.83 7.33 -20.48
N ALA A 19 -55.99 8.27 -19.55
CA ALA A 19 -57.02 9.31 -19.60
C ALA A 19 -56.54 10.59 -18.90
N CYS A 20 -57.01 11.75 -19.38
CA CYS A 20 -56.72 13.09 -18.85
C CYS A 20 -57.95 13.61 -18.08
N GLY A 21 -57.80 14.44 -17.05
CA GLY A 21 -58.95 14.94 -16.30
C GLY A 21 -58.63 15.95 -15.19
N SER A 22 -59.03 17.19 -15.42
CA SER A 22 -58.94 18.39 -14.58
C SER A 22 -59.35 18.23 -13.11
N GLY A 23 -58.78 19.09 -12.25
CA GLY A 23 -58.98 19.05 -10.80
C GLY A 23 -60.22 19.78 -10.27
N ILE A 24 -60.41 19.67 -8.95
CA ILE A 24 -61.31 20.45 -8.10
C ILE A 24 -60.52 20.86 -6.86
N ALA A 25 -60.70 22.10 -6.40
CA ALA A 25 -60.11 22.64 -5.18
C ALA A 25 -61.20 22.92 -4.13
N MET A 26 -60.76 23.30 -2.91
CA MET A 26 -61.50 23.81 -1.74
C MET A 26 -61.69 22.84 -0.56
N PRO A 27 -61.86 23.35 0.69
CA PRO A 27 -61.79 24.75 1.12
C PRO A 27 -60.67 25.07 2.14
N LEU A 28 -60.39 26.37 2.31
CA LEU A 28 -59.69 26.91 3.47
C LEU A 28 -60.64 26.92 4.68
N ALA A 29 -60.11 26.66 5.88
CA ALA A 29 -60.81 26.89 7.14
C ALA A 29 -60.17 28.10 7.83
N GLU A 30 -60.90 29.21 7.90
CA GLU A 30 -60.57 30.35 8.74
C GLU A 30 -60.94 30.05 10.20
N SER A 31 -60.06 30.37 11.14
CA SER A 31 -60.36 30.34 12.57
C SER A 31 -60.08 31.71 13.20
N ASP A 32 -61.15 32.44 13.47
CA ASP A 32 -61.10 33.66 14.27
C ASP A 32 -60.64 33.34 15.70
N GLN A 33 -59.59 34.04 16.15
CA GLN A 33 -59.19 34.11 17.56
C GLN A 33 -58.82 35.56 17.90
N ALA A 34 -59.43 36.05 18.97
CA ALA A 34 -59.39 37.47 19.33
C ALA A 34 -58.00 37.95 19.80
N SER A 35 -57.68 39.19 19.45
CA SER A 35 -56.43 39.86 19.84
C SER A 35 -56.53 40.46 21.25
N THR A 36 -55.79 39.88 22.20
CA THR A 36 -55.45 40.51 23.47
C THR A 36 -54.15 41.34 23.33
N PRO A 37 -54.01 42.48 24.02
CA PRO A 37 -52.82 43.31 23.90
C PRO A 37 -51.61 42.65 24.58
N ALA A 38 -50.47 42.64 23.88
CA ALA A 38 -49.23 42.07 24.40
C ALA A 38 -48.63 42.91 25.55
N ALA A 39 -48.16 42.23 26.58
CA ALA A 39 -47.30 42.83 27.59
C ALA A 39 -45.91 43.19 26.99
N PRO A 40 -45.20 44.21 27.50
CA PRO A 40 -43.90 44.58 26.97
C PRO A 40 -42.87 43.46 27.22
N VAL A 41 -42.34 42.90 26.15
CA VAL A 41 -41.22 41.95 26.20
C VAL A 41 -39.97 42.71 26.64
N ALA A 42 -39.44 42.38 27.81
CA ALA A 42 -38.13 42.85 28.23
C ALA A 42 -37.07 42.32 27.26
N GLN A 43 -36.37 43.22 26.57
CA GLN A 43 -35.23 42.86 25.72
C GLN A 43 -34.12 42.27 26.60
N GLN A 44 -33.97 40.94 26.55
CA GLN A 44 -32.74 40.32 27.00
C GLN A 44 -31.65 40.70 26.01
N THR A 45 -30.68 41.49 26.47
CA THR A 45 -29.48 41.80 25.69
C THR A 45 -28.64 40.54 25.56
N GLU A 46 -28.69 39.93 24.36
CA GLU A 46 -27.86 38.78 24.02
C GLU A 46 -26.39 39.17 24.15
N ALA A 47 -25.64 38.43 24.98
CA ALA A 47 -24.22 38.69 25.17
C ALA A 47 -23.45 38.43 23.86
N PRO A 48 -22.44 39.24 23.49
CA PRO A 48 -21.73 39.05 22.24
C PRO A 48 -21.10 37.66 22.18
N GLN A 49 -21.46 36.86 21.17
CA GLN A 49 -20.77 35.60 20.93
C GLN A 49 -19.28 35.89 20.70
N PRO A 50 -18.36 35.16 21.35
CA PRO A 50 -16.94 35.35 21.11
C PRO A 50 -16.65 35.03 19.64
N ALA A 51 -15.95 35.94 18.96
CA ALA A 51 -15.60 35.75 17.56
C ALA A 51 -14.88 34.40 17.37
N PRO A 52 -15.19 33.63 16.31
CA PRO A 52 -14.53 32.35 16.07
C PRO A 52 -13.02 32.59 16.00
N ALA A 53 -12.26 31.84 16.81
CA ALA A 53 -10.81 31.95 16.83
C ALA A 53 -10.27 31.81 15.40
N PRO A 54 -9.38 32.71 14.94
CA PRO A 54 -8.88 32.65 13.58
C PRO A 54 -8.21 31.29 13.37
N ARG A 55 -8.82 30.46 12.52
CA ARG A 55 -8.28 29.15 12.16
C ARG A 55 -6.87 29.40 11.63
N ALA A 56 -5.87 28.83 12.30
CA ALA A 56 -4.47 29.10 11.99
C ALA A 56 -4.25 28.95 10.48
N ALA A 57 -3.78 30.03 9.84
CA ALA A 57 -3.52 29.99 8.41
C ALA A 57 -2.55 28.85 8.13
N SER A 58 -2.87 28.00 7.14
CA SER A 58 -2.02 26.90 6.73
C SER A 58 -0.64 27.47 6.40
N ALA A 59 0.35 27.16 7.24
CA ALA A 59 1.69 27.69 7.07
C ALA A 59 2.19 27.31 5.66
N PRO A 60 2.67 28.27 4.85
CA PRO A 60 3.19 27.95 3.53
C PRO A 60 4.41 27.05 3.70
N ARG A 61 4.23 25.75 3.43
CA ARG A 61 5.35 24.80 3.46
C ARG A 61 6.33 25.20 2.37
N SER A 62 7.60 25.30 2.76
CA SER A 62 8.70 25.62 1.87
C SER A 62 8.66 24.70 0.64
N ALA A 63 8.85 25.26 -0.55
CA ALA A 63 8.96 24.53 -1.83
C ALA A 63 10.30 23.77 -1.96
N THR A 64 10.77 23.19 -0.85
CA THR A 64 11.87 22.23 -0.83
C THR A 64 11.33 20.90 -1.33
N ALA A 65 11.94 20.33 -2.37
CA ALA A 65 11.55 19.01 -2.87
C ALA A 65 11.54 17.99 -1.72
N THR A 66 10.38 17.39 -1.46
CA THR A 66 10.19 16.45 -0.36
C THR A 66 11.14 15.27 -0.52
N ARG A 67 12.14 15.16 0.36
CA ARG A 67 13.10 14.06 0.33
C ARG A 67 12.34 12.75 0.59
N PHE A 68 12.23 11.93 -0.45
CA PHE A 68 11.55 10.64 -0.38
C PHE A 68 12.57 9.50 -0.18
N PRO A 69 12.25 8.45 0.62
CA PRO A 69 11.10 8.37 1.52
C PRO A 69 11.26 9.24 2.77
N TYR A 70 10.14 9.58 3.41
CA TYR A 70 10.07 10.30 4.68
C TYR A 70 9.09 9.60 5.64
N ALA A 71 9.10 9.97 6.92
CA ALA A 71 8.13 9.44 7.89
C ALA A 71 6.77 10.11 7.69
N ALA A 72 5.71 9.32 7.48
CA ALA A 72 4.33 9.82 7.43
C ALA A 72 3.99 10.61 8.71
N GLN A 73 3.28 11.73 8.57
CA GLN A 73 2.83 12.57 9.71
C GLN A 73 1.33 12.88 9.57
N PRO A 74 0.44 11.95 9.95
CA PRO A 74 -1.01 12.18 9.91
C PRO A 74 -1.44 13.20 10.99
N GLU A 75 -2.24 14.19 10.61
CA GLU A 75 -2.97 15.05 11.55
C GLU A 75 -4.25 14.34 12.02
N TRP A 76 -4.41 14.13 13.32
CA TRP A 76 -5.61 13.51 13.88
C TRP A 76 -6.79 14.49 13.86
N LEU A 77 -7.75 14.23 12.97
CA LEU A 77 -8.98 15.01 12.76
C LEU A 77 -10.20 14.07 12.86
N PRO A 78 -10.49 13.53 14.06
CA PRO A 78 -11.44 12.43 14.23
C PRO A 78 -12.87 12.82 13.87
N THR A 79 -13.57 11.92 13.18
CA THR A 79 -15.04 11.94 13.16
C THR A 79 -15.59 11.35 14.46
N GLN A 80 -16.83 11.71 14.79
CA GLN A 80 -17.61 11.16 15.92
C GLN A 80 -18.78 10.29 15.44
N THR A 81 -18.78 9.89 14.16
CA THR A 81 -19.84 9.14 13.50
C THR A 81 -19.29 8.34 12.32
N ASN A 82 -20.09 7.43 11.77
CA ASN A 82 -19.80 6.71 10.52
C ASN A 82 -18.61 5.74 10.60
N TYR A 83 -18.39 5.13 11.76
CA TYR A 83 -17.47 4.00 11.94
C TYR A 83 -18.09 2.98 12.92
N TRP A 84 -17.55 1.77 12.98
CA TRP A 84 -17.79 0.86 14.10
C TRP A 84 -16.56 0.82 15.00
N GLU A 85 -16.78 0.88 16.31
CA GLU A 85 -15.73 0.71 17.30
C GLU A 85 -15.13 -0.71 17.20
N GLY A 86 -13.81 -0.79 17.11
CA GLY A 86 -13.08 -2.03 16.89
C GLY A 86 -13.31 -2.67 15.52
N ARG A 87 -12.66 -3.83 15.31
CA ARG A 87 -12.82 -4.68 14.12
C ARG A 87 -13.52 -6.02 14.40
N GLY A 88 -13.70 -6.37 15.68
CA GLY A 88 -14.28 -7.66 16.10
C GLY A 88 -13.28 -8.83 16.01
N GLY A 89 -11.98 -8.55 16.16
CA GLY A 89 -10.91 -9.54 16.03
C GLY A 89 -10.47 -9.84 14.59
N ALA A 90 -11.07 -9.19 13.59
CA ALA A 90 -10.59 -9.27 12.21
C ALA A 90 -9.18 -8.64 12.07
N PRO A 91 -8.25 -9.30 11.37
CA PRO A 91 -6.97 -8.70 10.99
C PRO A 91 -7.16 -7.59 9.97
N ILE A 92 -6.10 -6.83 9.69
CA ILE A 92 -6.08 -5.78 8.67
C ILE A 92 -5.17 -6.28 7.56
N ASP A 93 -5.75 -6.86 6.51
CA ASP A 93 -5.03 -7.54 5.45
C ASP A 93 -4.86 -6.68 4.18
N TYR A 94 -5.65 -5.60 4.04
CA TYR A 94 -5.71 -4.80 2.82
C TYR A 94 -5.54 -3.30 3.05
N ILE A 95 -5.09 -2.61 2.00
CA ILE A 95 -5.18 -1.15 1.87
C ILE A 95 -6.05 -0.86 0.65
N VAL A 96 -7.09 -0.04 0.82
CA VAL A 96 -7.97 0.36 -0.29
C VAL A 96 -7.72 1.82 -0.64
N ILE A 97 -7.38 2.08 -1.90
CA ILE A 97 -7.12 3.41 -2.44
C ILE A 97 -8.39 3.96 -3.10
N HIS A 98 -8.77 5.18 -2.74
CA HIS A 98 -9.99 5.86 -3.18
C HIS A 98 -9.70 7.25 -3.77
N TYR A 99 -10.70 7.88 -4.38
CA TYR A 99 -10.73 9.33 -4.54
C TYR A 99 -12.05 9.95 -4.04
N THR A 100 -11.98 11.20 -3.59
CA THR A 100 -13.12 11.86 -2.92
C THR A 100 -14.18 12.44 -3.86
N ALA A 101 -13.83 12.73 -5.12
CA ALA A 101 -14.65 13.46 -6.11
C ALA A 101 -15.08 14.89 -5.70
N ILE A 102 -14.65 15.37 -4.53
CA ILE A 102 -14.98 16.66 -3.91
C ILE A 102 -13.75 17.19 -3.15
N SER A 103 -13.66 18.50 -2.98
CA SER A 103 -12.54 19.11 -2.25
C SER A 103 -12.41 18.60 -0.80
N TYR A 104 -11.17 18.60 -0.29
CA TYR A 104 -10.78 18.11 1.03
C TYR A 104 -11.67 18.63 2.15
N ALA A 105 -11.99 19.93 2.14
CA ALA A 105 -12.88 20.53 3.13
C ALA A 105 -14.32 19.98 3.09
N ARG A 106 -14.80 19.58 1.90
CA ARG A 106 -16.10 18.91 1.73
C ARG A 106 -16.03 17.44 2.16
N THR A 107 -14.92 16.73 1.92
CA THR A 107 -14.69 15.36 2.41
C THR A 107 -14.74 15.30 3.93
N LEU A 108 -13.97 16.14 4.63
CA LEU A 108 -13.97 16.19 6.10
C LEU A 108 -15.37 16.48 6.67
N ARG A 109 -16.12 17.39 6.01
CA ARG A 109 -17.51 17.68 6.39
C ARG A 109 -18.43 16.50 6.13
N ALA A 110 -18.29 15.79 5.01
CA ALA A 110 -19.12 14.63 4.68
C ALA A 110 -18.96 13.49 5.68
N PHE A 111 -17.72 13.17 6.09
CA PHE A 111 -17.42 12.15 7.09
C PHE A 111 -17.89 12.51 8.52
N SER A 112 -18.22 13.78 8.75
CA SER A 112 -18.77 14.27 10.03
C SER A 112 -20.30 14.34 10.04
N ILE A 113 -20.98 14.03 8.93
CA ILE A 113 -22.45 14.04 8.82
C ILE A 113 -22.94 12.60 8.99
N ARG A 114 -23.73 12.32 10.04
CA ARG A 114 -24.24 10.97 10.30
C ARG A 114 -25.01 10.38 9.11
N ALA A 115 -25.84 11.18 8.46
CA ALA A 115 -26.65 10.77 7.32
C ALA A 115 -25.89 10.61 5.99
N SER A 116 -24.55 10.66 5.99
CA SER A 116 -23.75 10.32 4.81
C SER A 116 -23.39 8.84 4.74
N ASP A 117 -23.42 8.12 5.89
CA ASP A 117 -23.06 6.71 6.03
C ASP A 117 -21.69 6.33 5.42
N VAL A 118 -20.76 7.28 5.34
CA VAL A 118 -19.40 7.07 4.82
C VAL A 118 -18.31 7.68 5.71
N SER A 119 -17.15 7.01 5.73
CA SER A 119 -15.88 7.50 6.29
C SER A 119 -14.69 6.72 5.73
N ALA A 120 -13.49 7.27 5.81
CA ALA A 120 -12.24 6.55 5.58
C ALA A 120 -11.29 6.72 6.77
N HIS A 121 -10.22 5.93 6.84
CA HIS A 121 -9.23 6.08 7.92
C HIS A 121 -8.35 7.30 7.67
N TYR A 122 -7.98 7.55 6.42
CA TYR A 122 -7.10 8.66 6.02
C TYR A 122 -7.65 9.44 4.83
N VAL A 123 -7.36 10.75 4.78
CA VAL A 123 -7.62 11.64 3.63
C VAL A 123 -6.33 12.39 3.29
N ILE A 124 -5.94 12.41 2.02
CA ILE A 124 -4.73 13.06 1.51
C ILE A 124 -5.11 14.21 0.57
N ARG A 125 -4.83 15.44 1.01
CA ARG A 125 -5.06 16.67 0.24
C ARG A 125 -4.06 16.82 -0.92
N GLY A 126 -4.38 17.64 -1.92
CA GLY A 126 -3.52 17.92 -3.08
C GLY A 126 -2.09 18.40 -2.76
N ASP A 127 -1.83 18.94 -1.58
CA ASP A 127 -0.47 19.33 -1.10
C ASP A 127 0.25 18.22 -0.31
N GLY A 128 -0.27 16.99 -0.32
CA GLY A 128 0.29 15.84 0.42
C GLY A 128 0.04 15.90 1.93
N HIS A 129 -0.79 16.82 2.43
CA HIS A 129 -1.24 16.78 3.82
C HIS A 129 -2.10 15.54 4.06
N ILE A 130 -1.75 14.77 5.10
CA ILE A 130 -2.46 13.56 5.53
C ILE A 130 -3.28 13.92 6.77
N ALA A 131 -4.60 13.73 6.70
CA ALA A 131 -5.47 13.69 7.87
C ALA A 131 -5.85 12.24 8.19
N GLN A 132 -5.91 11.91 9.48
CA GLN A 132 -6.47 10.65 9.97
C GLN A 132 -7.83 10.93 10.64
N ILE A 133 -8.87 10.24 10.18
CA ILE A 133 -10.28 10.52 10.52
C ILE A 133 -10.88 9.41 11.39
N VAL A 134 -10.45 8.16 11.18
CA VAL A 134 -10.83 6.99 11.96
C VAL A 134 -9.55 6.28 12.41
N GLY A 135 -9.51 5.80 13.65
CA GLY A 135 -8.38 5.06 14.18
C GLY A 135 -8.21 3.73 13.46
N GLU A 136 -6.97 3.25 13.26
CA GLU A 136 -6.76 1.96 12.58
C GLU A 136 -7.32 0.77 13.39
N ALA A 137 -7.51 0.92 14.70
CA ALA A 137 -8.17 -0.08 15.54
C ALA A 137 -9.69 -0.20 15.25
N ASP A 138 -10.31 0.84 14.71
CA ASP A 138 -11.74 0.95 14.42
C ASP A 138 -12.06 0.67 12.94
N THR A 139 -13.32 0.43 12.63
CA THR A 139 -13.76 0.10 11.27
C THR A 139 -14.41 1.31 10.57
N ALA A 140 -13.67 2.00 9.68
CA ALA A 140 -14.24 3.03 8.81
C ALA A 140 -15.20 2.44 7.74
N TRP A 141 -16.09 3.27 7.18
CA TRP A 141 -17.12 2.86 6.23
C TRP A 141 -16.81 3.35 4.80
N HIS A 142 -15.83 2.74 4.14
CA HIS A 142 -15.30 3.19 2.84
C HIS A 142 -15.53 2.21 1.68
N ALA A 143 -15.47 0.90 1.90
CA ALA A 143 -15.42 -0.08 0.83
C ALA A 143 -16.80 -0.49 0.27
N GLY A 144 -17.91 -0.03 0.86
CA GLY A 144 -19.26 -0.51 0.53
C GLY A 144 -19.53 -1.98 0.89
N SER A 145 -18.56 -2.66 1.53
CA SER A 145 -18.63 -4.04 1.97
C SER A 145 -18.21 -4.12 3.44
N ALA A 146 -19.11 -4.64 4.30
CA ALA A 146 -18.86 -4.74 5.74
C ALA A 146 -17.66 -5.65 6.08
N TRP A 147 -17.34 -6.62 5.22
CA TRP A 147 -16.15 -7.46 5.37
C TRP A 147 -14.89 -6.66 5.03
N PHE A 148 -14.82 -6.00 3.87
CA PHE A 148 -13.64 -5.20 3.49
C PHE A 148 -13.40 -4.04 4.44
N ASN A 149 -14.44 -3.35 4.90
CA ASN A 149 -14.30 -2.31 5.93
C ASN A 149 -13.54 -2.82 7.16
N ARG A 150 -13.88 -4.04 7.65
CA ARG A 150 -13.22 -4.64 8.82
C ARG A 150 -11.79 -5.09 8.54
N HIS A 151 -11.50 -5.58 7.35
CA HIS A 151 -10.19 -6.16 6.98
C HIS A 151 -9.25 -5.18 6.28
N SER A 152 -9.55 -3.87 6.24
CA SER A 152 -8.75 -2.93 5.45
C SER A 152 -8.62 -1.52 6.02
N ILE A 153 -7.63 -0.79 5.49
CA ILE A 153 -7.44 0.64 5.65
C ILE A 153 -7.79 1.38 4.36
N GLY A 154 -8.95 2.03 4.31
CA GLY A 154 -9.28 3.03 3.28
C GLY A 154 -8.44 4.31 3.38
N ILE A 155 -7.79 4.67 2.27
CA ILE A 155 -7.05 5.93 2.05
C ILE A 155 -7.74 6.70 0.92
N GLU A 156 -8.25 7.88 1.24
CA GLU A 156 -8.90 8.80 0.31
C GLU A 156 -7.91 9.82 -0.25
N LEU A 157 -7.90 10.02 -1.56
CA LEU A 157 -7.15 11.09 -2.20
C LEU A 157 -8.11 12.19 -2.66
N GLU A 158 -7.85 13.43 -2.24
CA GLU A 158 -8.59 14.59 -2.74
C GLU A 158 -8.52 14.63 -4.28
N LEU A 159 -9.67 14.56 -4.94
CA LEU A 159 -9.78 14.80 -6.37
C LEU A 159 -11.03 15.65 -6.61
N ASP A 160 -10.84 16.92 -6.95
CA ASP A 160 -11.89 17.91 -7.11
C ASP A 160 -11.70 18.69 -8.40
N ARG A 161 -12.72 18.70 -9.27
CA ARG A 161 -12.62 19.28 -10.62
C ARG A 161 -12.28 20.79 -10.65
N ILE A 162 -12.38 21.49 -9.52
CA ILE A 162 -12.11 22.93 -9.41
C ILE A 162 -10.78 23.17 -8.70
N THR A 163 -10.53 22.49 -7.58
CA THR A 163 -9.42 22.80 -6.66
C THR A 163 -8.27 21.80 -6.69
N ASN A 164 -8.49 20.55 -7.11
CA ASN A 164 -7.43 19.56 -7.31
C ASN A 164 -7.82 18.58 -8.44
N PRO A 165 -7.76 19.00 -9.72
CA PRO A 165 -8.36 18.26 -10.84
C PRO A 165 -7.60 17.01 -11.29
N ALA A 166 -6.42 16.74 -10.73
CA ALA A 166 -5.58 15.58 -11.01
C ALA A 166 -4.78 15.21 -9.75
N PHE A 167 -4.37 13.94 -9.63
CA PHE A 167 -3.50 13.50 -8.54
C PHE A 167 -2.12 14.17 -8.63
N THR A 168 -1.67 14.76 -7.53
CA THR A 168 -0.39 15.48 -7.47
C THR A 168 0.78 14.56 -7.08
N PRO A 169 2.04 14.90 -7.42
CA PRO A 169 3.22 14.20 -6.91
C PRO A 169 3.23 14.09 -5.38
N GLU A 170 2.80 15.14 -4.69
CA GLU A 170 2.71 15.22 -3.23
C GLU A 170 1.72 14.19 -2.68
N GLN A 171 0.57 13.97 -3.35
CA GLN A 171 -0.37 12.92 -3.00
C GLN A 171 0.22 11.51 -3.20
N TYR A 172 0.93 11.27 -4.31
CA TYR A 172 1.61 9.97 -4.51
C TYR A 172 2.67 9.70 -3.44
N TYR A 173 3.50 10.69 -3.11
CA TYR A 173 4.50 10.55 -2.06
C TYR A 173 3.86 10.32 -0.68
N ALA A 174 2.82 11.07 -0.33
CA ALA A 174 2.09 10.92 0.92
C ALA A 174 1.39 9.55 1.02
N ALA A 175 0.71 9.11 -0.03
CA ALA A 175 0.08 7.80 -0.08
C ALA A 175 1.11 6.67 0.06
N ALA A 176 2.27 6.78 -0.60
CA ALA A 176 3.29 5.75 -0.55
C ALA A 176 3.93 5.61 0.84
N VAL A 177 4.34 6.73 1.49
CA VAL A 177 4.89 6.65 2.86
C VAL A 177 3.84 6.19 3.88
N LEU A 178 2.57 6.55 3.67
CA LEU A 178 1.47 6.10 4.51
C LEU A 178 1.23 4.60 4.37
N ALA A 179 1.17 4.08 3.14
CA ALA A 179 1.04 2.65 2.87
C ALA A 179 2.22 1.85 3.44
N CYS A 180 3.46 2.35 3.28
CA CYS A 180 4.65 1.76 3.92
C CYS A 180 4.54 1.73 5.45
N ALA A 181 4.03 2.80 6.08
CA ALA A 181 3.84 2.87 7.52
C ALA A 181 2.71 1.94 8.01
N ILE A 182 1.61 1.80 7.25
CA ILE A 182 0.51 0.87 7.52
C ILE A 182 1.01 -0.58 7.42
N SER A 183 1.71 -0.93 6.34
CA SER A 183 2.34 -2.24 6.13
C SER A 183 3.30 -2.60 7.27
N ALA A 184 4.12 -1.65 7.74
CA ALA A 184 5.03 -1.88 8.86
C ALA A 184 4.32 -2.09 10.23
N ARG A 185 3.05 -1.68 10.37
CA ARG A 185 2.25 -1.91 11.60
C ARG A 185 1.43 -3.20 11.57
N HIS A 186 0.92 -3.58 10.40
CA HIS A 186 -0.05 -4.68 10.23
C HIS A 186 0.47 -5.84 9.38
N GLU A 187 1.75 -5.82 9.01
CA GLU A 187 2.45 -6.83 8.20
C GLU A 187 1.87 -7.07 6.77
N ILE A 188 1.01 -6.16 6.32
CA ILE A 188 0.35 -6.19 4.99
C ILE A 188 1.40 -6.19 3.87
N PRO A 189 1.41 -7.19 2.96
CA PRO A 189 2.25 -7.17 1.76
C PRO A 189 1.92 -5.98 0.86
N LEU A 190 2.94 -5.25 0.39
CA LEU A 190 2.76 -4.11 -0.51
C LEU A 190 2.74 -4.56 -1.98
N ASP A 191 1.83 -5.47 -2.29
CA ASP A 191 1.54 -5.97 -3.63
C ASP A 191 0.11 -5.57 -4.09
N ARG A 192 -0.28 -5.99 -5.29
CA ARG A 192 -1.60 -5.67 -5.90
C ARG A 192 -2.71 -6.67 -5.58
N ALA A 193 -2.44 -7.71 -4.79
CA ALA A 193 -3.47 -8.54 -4.19
C ALA A 193 -3.98 -7.94 -2.86
N HIS A 194 -3.12 -7.22 -2.14
CA HIS A 194 -3.43 -6.64 -0.82
C HIS A 194 -3.65 -5.12 -0.86
N VAL A 195 -2.94 -4.39 -1.73
CA VAL A 195 -3.18 -2.95 -1.97
C VAL A 195 -4.03 -2.80 -3.23
N VAL A 196 -5.30 -2.45 -3.05
CA VAL A 196 -6.35 -2.51 -4.09
C VAL A 196 -7.07 -1.16 -4.28
N GLY A 197 -7.72 -0.97 -5.42
CA GLY A 197 -8.66 0.14 -5.64
C GLY A 197 -10.06 -0.17 -5.11
N HIS A 198 -10.89 0.84 -4.87
CA HIS A 198 -12.30 0.61 -4.52
C HIS A 198 -13.06 -0.14 -5.62
N ASN A 199 -12.73 0.14 -6.88
CA ASN A 199 -13.21 -0.58 -8.06
C ASN A 199 -12.77 -2.06 -8.13
N GLU A 200 -11.78 -2.47 -7.34
CA GLU A 200 -11.25 -3.85 -7.28
C GLU A 200 -11.80 -4.64 -6.09
N VAL A 201 -12.52 -3.98 -5.17
CA VAL A 201 -13.24 -4.66 -4.10
C VAL A 201 -14.34 -5.56 -4.70
N PRO A 202 -14.40 -6.86 -4.37
CA PRO A 202 -15.45 -7.77 -4.82
C PRO A 202 -16.87 -7.24 -4.59
N GLY A 203 -17.64 -7.14 -5.67
CA GLY A 203 -19.02 -6.62 -5.65
C GLY A 203 -19.11 -5.08 -5.65
N SER A 204 -18.00 -4.36 -5.81
CA SER A 204 -18.01 -2.90 -5.89
C SER A 204 -18.81 -2.38 -7.09
N THR A 205 -19.57 -1.32 -6.85
CA THR A 205 -20.26 -0.51 -7.86
C THR A 205 -19.49 0.77 -8.21
N HIS A 206 -18.32 0.98 -7.59
CA HIS A 206 -17.53 2.19 -7.69
C HIS A 206 -16.42 2.06 -8.75
N SER A 207 -15.88 3.20 -9.19
CA SER A 207 -14.88 3.27 -10.26
C SER A 207 -13.56 3.92 -9.85
N ASP A 208 -13.48 4.48 -8.66
CA ASP A 208 -12.25 5.02 -8.06
C ASP A 208 -11.29 3.90 -7.64
N PRO A 209 -9.95 4.14 -7.64
CA PRO A 209 -9.28 5.41 -7.87
C PRO A 209 -9.18 5.80 -9.36
N GLY A 210 -9.80 5.02 -10.25
CA GLY A 210 -10.04 5.40 -11.64
C GLY A 210 -8.84 5.21 -12.58
N PRO A 211 -9.05 5.41 -13.89
CA PRO A 211 -8.01 5.17 -14.91
C PRO A 211 -6.86 6.18 -14.84
N THR A 212 -7.01 7.28 -14.08
CA THR A 212 -5.98 8.30 -13.86
C THR A 212 -5.06 7.99 -12.69
N TRP A 213 -5.34 6.95 -11.89
CA TRP A 213 -4.44 6.53 -10.82
C TRP A 213 -3.29 5.68 -11.37
N GLY A 214 -2.07 6.19 -11.22
CA GLY A 214 -0.84 5.61 -11.73
C GLY A 214 -0.35 4.46 -10.86
N TRP A 215 -1.07 3.33 -10.86
CA TRP A 215 -0.67 2.12 -10.11
C TRP A 215 0.83 1.77 -10.22
N PRO A 216 1.46 1.72 -11.41
CA PRO A 216 2.90 1.42 -11.50
C PRO A 216 3.80 2.45 -10.79
N HIS A 217 3.42 3.73 -10.82
CA HIS A 217 4.17 4.79 -10.14
C HIS A 217 4.01 4.67 -8.61
N PHE A 218 2.78 4.47 -8.14
CA PHE A 218 2.49 4.27 -6.73
C PHE A 218 3.21 3.04 -6.15
N MET A 219 3.12 1.88 -6.81
CA MET A 219 3.79 0.66 -6.35
C MET A 219 5.33 0.79 -6.42
N TYR A 220 5.86 1.51 -7.40
CA TYR A 220 7.29 1.83 -7.43
C TYR A 220 7.69 2.65 -6.19
N LEU A 221 6.94 3.72 -5.85
CA LEU A 221 7.23 4.52 -4.66
C LEU A 221 7.13 3.71 -3.37
N THR A 222 6.09 2.86 -3.21
CA THR A 222 5.97 2.01 -2.01
C THR A 222 7.15 1.07 -1.88
N SER A 223 7.67 0.51 -2.98
CA SER A 223 8.82 -0.39 -2.94
C SER A 223 10.09 0.23 -2.34
N LEU A 224 10.26 1.56 -2.45
CA LEU A 224 11.41 2.29 -1.90
C LEU A 224 11.31 2.54 -0.37
N CYS A 225 10.14 2.36 0.23
CA CYS A 225 9.93 2.46 1.68
C CYS A 225 9.34 1.20 2.35
N ALA A 226 9.00 0.18 1.55
CA ALA A 226 8.46 -1.07 2.04
C ALA A 226 9.43 -1.72 3.05
N PRO A 227 8.93 -2.15 4.23
CA PRO A 227 9.78 -2.81 5.22
C PRO A 227 10.26 -4.14 4.63
N PRO A 228 11.57 -4.44 4.61
CA PRO A 228 12.05 -5.74 4.21
C PRO A 228 11.63 -6.77 5.26
N THR A 229 10.74 -7.68 4.89
CA THR A 229 10.18 -8.73 5.74
C THR A 229 10.10 -10.02 4.92
N ALA A 230 9.86 -11.15 5.58
CA ALA A 230 9.66 -12.44 4.90
C ALA A 230 8.47 -12.48 3.93
N SER A 231 7.56 -11.49 3.99
CA SER A 231 6.43 -11.31 3.07
C SER A 231 6.69 -10.30 1.94
N THR A 232 7.83 -9.61 1.94
CA THR A 232 8.13 -8.55 0.97
C THR A 232 9.47 -8.69 0.25
N VAL A 233 10.39 -9.54 0.74
CA VAL A 233 11.67 -9.84 0.07
C VAL A 233 11.60 -11.19 -0.62
N HIS A 234 11.46 -11.17 -1.95
CA HIS A 234 11.41 -12.37 -2.78
C HIS A 234 12.34 -12.23 -3.98
N ALA A 235 12.85 -13.36 -4.46
CA ALA A 235 13.70 -13.43 -5.63
C ALA A 235 13.36 -14.63 -6.52
N SER A 236 13.69 -14.50 -7.81
CA SER A 236 13.84 -15.65 -8.71
C SER A 236 15.24 -15.68 -9.33
N PHE A 237 15.74 -16.88 -9.62
CA PHE A 237 17.03 -17.07 -10.26
C PHE A 237 16.97 -16.63 -11.73
N VAL A 238 18.03 -15.97 -12.21
CA VAL A 238 18.15 -15.54 -13.62
C VAL A 238 19.29 -16.27 -14.32
N SER A 239 20.49 -16.24 -13.76
CA SER A 239 21.67 -16.89 -14.33
C SER A 239 22.81 -17.01 -13.32
N GLU A 240 23.79 -17.85 -13.64
CA GLU A 240 25.08 -17.90 -12.95
C GLU A 240 26.23 -18.13 -13.93
N THR A 241 27.45 -17.83 -13.49
CA THR A 241 28.69 -18.24 -14.17
C THR A 241 28.92 -19.74 -14.02
N ALA A 242 29.59 -20.35 -15.01
CA ALA A 242 30.06 -21.72 -14.90
C ALA A 242 30.89 -21.97 -13.62
N PHE A 243 30.80 -23.20 -13.10
CA PHE A 243 31.51 -23.64 -11.91
C PHE A 243 33.04 -23.57 -12.13
N PRO A 244 33.80 -22.87 -11.27
CA PRO A 244 35.22 -22.67 -11.48
C PRO A 244 36.05 -23.91 -11.12
N GLU A 245 36.96 -24.27 -12.02
CA GLU A 245 38.09 -25.14 -11.76
C GLU A 245 39.36 -24.29 -11.68
N ILE A 246 40.08 -24.35 -10.56
CA ILE A 246 41.24 -23.51 -10.26
C ILE A 246 42.36 -24.30 -9.60
N ALA A 247 43.62 -23.95 -9.84
CA ALA A 247 44.75 -24.53 -9.10
C ALA A 247 44.89 -23.95 -7.67
N THR A 248 45.65 -24.62 -6.81
CA THR A 248 46.06 -24.02 -5.53
C THR A 248 46.78 -22.67 -5.75
N HIS A 249 46.34 -21.67 -4.98
CA HIS A 249 46.68 -20.24 -5.02
C HIS A 249 46.12 -19.41 -6.19
N GLU A 250 45.47 -20.04 -7.17
CA GLU A 250 44.71 -19.35 -8.21
C GLU A 250 43.37 -18.82 -7.66
N ALA A 251 42.82 -17.80 -8.30
CA ALA A 251 41.54 -17.20 -7.94
C ALA A 251 40.61 -17.12 -9.16
N ALA A 252 39.32 -17.32 -8.92
CA ALA A 252 38.27 -17.15 -9.92
C ALA A 252 37.16 -16.23 -9.38
N ARG A 253 36.25 -15.81 -10.26
CA ARG A 253 35.09 -14.99 -9.90
C ARG A 253 33.82 -15.73 -10.27
N VAL A 254 32.96 -15.96 -9.28
CA VAL A 254 31.59 -16.45 -9.49
C VAL A 254 30.66 -15.25 -9.54
N SER A 255 29.65 -15.28 -10.40
CA SER A 255 28.56 -14.31 -10.39
C SER A 255 27.21 -14.99 -10.54
N ILE A 256 26.25 -14.58 -9.72
CA ILE A 256 24.85 -15.01 -9.77
C ILE A 256 23.98 -13.78 -10.00
N VAL A 257 22.94 -13.92 -10.82
CA VAL A 257 21.95 -12.87 -11.08
C VAL A 257 20.62 -13.33 -10.52
N LEU A 258 20.01 -12.49 -9.66
CA LEU A 258 18.67 -12.71 -9.11
C LEU A 258 17.74 -11.59 -9.57
N ARG A 259 16.48 -11.91 -9.88
CA ARG A 259 15.42 -10.94 -10.13
C ARG A 259 14.66 -10.69 -8.85
N ASN A 260 14.45 -9.42 -8.49
CA ASN A 260 13.55 -9.04 -7.41
C ASN A 260 12.10 -9.34 -7.82
N THR A 261 11.45 -10.25 -7.08
CA THR A 261 10.04 -10.61 -7.25
C THR A 261 9.19 -10.17 -6.07
N GLY A 262 9.80 -9.55 -5.05
CA GLY A 262 9.12 -9.04 -3.87
C GLY A 262 8.57 -7.63 -4.05
N ALA A 263 7.87 -7.16 -3.01
CA ALA A 263 7.36 -5.80 -2.93
C ALA A 263 8.45 -4.77 -2.56
N THR A 264 9.50 -5.19 -1.86
CA THR A 264 10.57 -4.30 -1.37
C THR A 264 11.69 -4.16 -2.39
N ALA A 265 12.03 -2.93 -2.77
CA ALA A 265 13.16 -2.64 -3.64
C ALA A 265 14.49 -2.85 -2.90
N TRP A 266 15.47 -3.48 -3.55
CA TRP A 266 16.77 -3.72 -2.93
C TRP A 266 17.67 -2.50 -3.11
N ARG A 267 18.06 -1.86 -2.00
CA ARG A 267 18.75 -0.57 -2.00
C ARG A 267 20.06 -0.64 -1.24
N LYS A 268 21.15 -0.56 -1.99
CA LYS A 268 22.53 -0.63 -1.52
C LYS A 268 22.82 0.44 -0.48
N GLY A 269 23.56 0.10 0.57
CA GLY A 269 23.86 0.99 1.69
C GLY A 269 22.67 1.36 2.58
N THR A 270 21.55 0.63 2.51
CA THR A 270 20.36 0.83 3.36
C THR A 270 19.95 -0.46 4.08
N SER A 271 18.94 -0.39 4.95
CA SER A 271 18.32 -1.58 5.55
C SER A 271 17.63 -2.50 4.54
N GLN A 272 17.46 -2.08 3.29
CA GLN A 272 16.93 -2.88 2.18
C GLN A 272 18.06 -3.44 1.28
N GLU A 273 19.32 -3.42 1.70
CA GLU A 273 20.44 -3.96 0.90
C GLU A 273 20.35 -5.48 0.75
N ALA A 274 20.23 -5.95 -0.49
CA ALA A 274 20.29 -7.36 -0.83
C ALA A 274 21.74 -7.85 -0.93
N ARG A 275 21.93 -9.07 -0.46
CA ARG A 275 23.19 -9.80 -0.40
C ARG A 275 22.99 -11.25 -0.82
N LEU A 276 24.08 -11.88 -1.19
CA LEU A 276 24.15 -13.33 -1.32
C LEU A 276 24.81 -13.88 -0.05
N GLY A 277 24.14 -14.80 0.63
CA GLY A 277 24.64 -15.48 1.83
C GLY A 277 24.81 -16.98 1.59
N ILE A 278 25.66 -17.61 2.39
CA ILE A 278 25.72 -19.07 2.48
C ILE A 278 24.52 -19.56 3.29
N SER A 279 23.80 -20.55 2.76
CA SER A 279 22.60 -21.09 3.41
C SER A 279 22.87 -21.52 4.86
N ASN A 280 21.96 -21.15 5.77
CA ASN A 280 22.07 -21.35 7.22
C ASN A 280 23.22 -20.58 7.91
N ASN A 281 23.81 -19.56 7.28
CA ASN A 281 24.96 -18.79 7.79
C ASN A 281 26.19 -19.69 8.10
N ASP A 282 26.44 -20.76 7.31
CA ASP A 282 27.55 -21.68 7.57
C ASP A 282 28.92 -21.07 7.19
N PRO A 283 29.82 -20.76 8.15
CA PRO A 283 31.11 -20.14 7.86
C PRO A 283 32.18 -21.15 7.43
N ARG A 284 31.89 -22.47 7.41
CA ARG A 284 32.89 -23.52 7.11
C ARG A 284 33.53 -23.41 5.73
N LEU A 285 32.92 -22.66 4.81
CA LEU A 285 33.40 -22.45 3.44
C LEU A 285 34.14 -21.11 3.25
N ALA A 286 34.24 -20.28 4.30
CA ALA A 286 34.93 -18.98 4.28
C ALA A 286 36.41 -19.07 3.82
N PHE A 287 37.04 -20.24 3.99
CA PHE A 287 38.42 -20.49 3.55
C PHE A 287 38.58 -20.50 2.00
N LEU A 288 37.47 -20.54 1.25
CA LEU A 288 37.45 -20.35 -0.20
C LEU A 288 37.33 -18.88 -0.60
N GLY A 289 36.93 -17.99 0.32
CA GLY A 289 36.56 -16.62 -0.01
C GLY A 289 37.75 -15.73 -0.37
N ASP A 290 37.63 -15.00 -1.47
CA ASP A 290 38.56 -13.94 -1.86
C ASP A 290 37.81 -12.61 -1.83
N GLY A 291 38.05 -11.81 -0.78
CA GLY A 291 37.40 -10.51 -0.58
C GLY A 291 35.92 -10.56 -0.19
N TRP A 292 35.43 -11.66 0.41
CA TRP A 292 34.04 -11.76 0.87
C TRP A 292 33.74 -10.74 2.00
N PRO A 293 32.61 -10.00 1.94
CA PRO A 293 32.14 -9.11 3.00
C PRO A 293 32.08 -9.72 4.41
N ALA A 294 31.73 -11.00 4.53
CA ALA A 294 31.77 -11.76 5.79
C ALA A 294 31.98 -13.27 5.49
N PRO A 295 32.34 -14.10 6.50
CA PRO A 295 32.60 -15.54 6.31
C PRO A 295 31.46 -16.32 5.62
N ASP A 296 30.23 -15.86 5.77
CA ASP A 296 28.99 -16.43 5.25
C ASP A 296 28.22 -15.43 4.33
N ARG A 297 28.88 -14.34 3.90
CA ARG A 297 28.35 -13.37 2.93
C ARG A 297 29.32 -13.18 1.77
N PRO A 298 29.24 -14.02 0.71
CA PRO A 298 30.13 -13.90 -0.45
C PRO A 298 30.01 -12.56 -1.20
N ALA A 299 28.80 -12.01 -1.35
CA ALA A 299 28.56 -10.84 -2.20
C ALA A 299 27.48 -9.89 -1.66
N VAL A 300 27.63 -8.61 -2.01
CA VAL A 300 26.58 -7.57 -1.96
C VAL A 300 26.08 -7.33 -3.40
N GLN A 301 24.83 -6.87 -3.57
CA GLN A 301 24.32 -6.41 -4.87
C GLN A 301 25.28 -5.42 -5.55
N ALA A 302 25.48 -5.53 -6.86
CA ALA A 302 26.31 -4.59 -7.63
C ALA A 302 25.61 -3.24 -7.80
N GLU A 303 24.33 -3.28 -8.14
CA GLU A 303 23.44 -2.18 -8.48
C GLU A 303 23.02 -1.38 -7.25
N ASP A 304 22.84 -0.05 -7.38
CA ASP A 304 22.45 0.80 -6.24
C ASP A 304 20.98 0.65 -5.84
N LEU A 305 20.11 0.40 -6.83
CA LEU A 305 18.66 0.23 -6.66
C LEU A 305 18.16 -0.87 -7.61
N VAL A 306 17.49 -1.88 -7.04
CA VAL A 306 16.80 -2.94 -7.79
C VAL A 306 15.32 -2.96 -7.41
N PRO A 307 14.44 -2.28 -8.17
CA PRO A 307 13.01 -2.26 -7.89
C PRO A 307 12.38 -3.64 -8.16
N PRO A 308 11.13 -3.88 -7.72
CA PRO A 308 10.36 -5.05 -8.11
C PRO A 308 10.38 -5.26 -9.63
N GLY A 309 10.65 -6.49 -10.07
CA GLY A 309 10.87 -6.87 -11.47
C GLY A 309 12.29 -6.62 -12.01
N GLY A 310 13.10 -5.79 -11.35
CA GLY A 310 14.51 -5.56 -11.67
C GLY A 310 15.40 -6.76 -11.32
N ALA A 311 16.66 -6.76 -11.78
CA ALA A 311 17.63 -7.80 -11.46
C ALA A 311 18.90 -7.22 -10.82
N ALA A 312 19.53 -8.00 -9.95
CA ALA A 312 20.77 -7.68 -9.26
C ALA A 312 21.86 -8.72 -9.55
N THR A 313 23.10 -8.24 -9.67
CA THR A 313 24.30 -9.04 -9.88
C THR A 313 25.07 -9.21 -8.58
N PHE A 314 25.32 -10.46 -8.18
CA PHE A 314 26.08 -10.82 -6.99
C PHE A 314 27.37 -11.51 -7.42
N SER A 315 28.48 -10.76 -7.47
CA SER A 315 29.79 -11.29 -7.84
C SER A 315 30.71 -11.42 -6.63
N PHE A 316 31.35 -12.59 -6.48
CA PHE A 316 32.32 -12.85 -5.41
C PHE A 316 33.58 -13.55 -5.94
N GLY A 317 34.71 -13.27 -5.29
CA GLY A 317 35.97 -13.97 -5.55
C GLY A 317 36.04 -15.29 -4.79
N VAL A 318 36.69 -16.29 -5.38
CA VAL A 318 37.07 -17.55 -4.73
C VAL A 318 38.53 -17.85 -4.98
N LYS A 319 39.21 -18.48 -4.02
CA LYS A 319 40.64 -18.81 -4.12
C LYS A 319 40.93 -20.25 -3.73
N GLY A 320 41.72 -20.93 -4.56
CA GLY A 320 42.19 -22.29 -4.29
C GLY A 320 43.16 -22.28 -3.12
N THR A 321 42.79 -22.89 -2.00
CA THR A 321 43.64 -22.96 -0.79
C THR A 321 44.10 -24.38 -0.46
N ARG A 322 43.27 -25.37 -0.77
CA ARG A 322 43.59 -26.80 -0.71
C ARG A 322 42.83 -27.55 -1.82
N PRO A 323 43.38 -28.65 -2.36
CA PRO A 323 42.68 -29.47 -3.34
C PRO A 323 41.35 -30.02 -2.81
N GLY A 324 40.41 -30.25 -3.72
CA GLY A 324 39.10 -30.84 -3.43
C GLY A 324 37.96 -30.15 -4.17
N THR A 325 36.77 -30.74 -4.08
CA THR A 325 35.54 -30.20 -4.66
C THR A 325 34.62 -29.72 -3.54
N PHE A 326 34.19 -28.47 -3.59
CA PHE A 326 33.41 -27.82 -2.55
C PHE A 326 32.10 -27.28 -3.11
N LEU A 327 30.97 -27.80 -2.63
CA LEU A 327 29.65 -27.24 -2.91
C LEU A 327 29.38 -26.08 -1.95
N VAL A 328 29.10 -24.90 -2.50
CA VAL A 328 28.74 -23.69 -1.76
C VAL A 328 27.25 -23.43 -1.97
N PRO A 329 26.37 -23.73 -0.99
CA PRO A 329 24.95 -23.46 -1.09
C PRO A 329 24.69 -21.97 -0.84
N LEU A 330 23.90 -21.34 -1.71
CA LEU A 330 23.76 -19.88 -1.78
C LEU A 330 22.29 -19.48 -1.78
N ARG A 331 21.97 -18.39 -1.09
CA ARG A 331 20.61 -17.86 -1.01
C ARG A 331 20.63 -16.33 -0.88
N GLY A 332 19.65 -15.67 -1.49
CA GLY A 332 19.49 -14.22 -1.37
C GLY A 332 19.02 -13.85 0.04
N VAL A 333 19.51 -12.73 0.59
CA VAL A 333 19.18 -12.27 1.94
C VAL A 333 19.18 -10.74 2.00
N VAL A 334 18.29 -10.17 2.81
CA VAL A 334 18.42 -8.80 3.31
C VAL A 334 18.80 -8.92 4.79
N ASP A 335 20.03 -8.54 5.14
CA ASP A 335 20.58 -8.74 6.48
C ASP A 335 19.78 -7.95 7.54
N GLY A 336 19.47 -8.60 8.66
CA GLY A 336 18.61 -8.04 9.71
C GLY A 336 17.11 -8.07 9.42
N ALA A 337 16.71 -8.58 8.24
CA ALA A 337 15.32 -8.70 7.82
C ALA A 337 14.93 -10.16 7.57
N ALA A 338 15.17 -10.69 6.37
CA ALA A 338 14.77 -12.03 5.97
C ALA A 338 15.62 -12.60 4.84
N TRP A 339 15.67 -13.94 4.78
CA TRP A 339 16.11 -14.67 3.60
C TRP A 339 15.03 -14.59 2.52
N MET A 340 15.44 -14.40 1.27
CA MET A 340 14.60 -14.55 0.09
C MET A 340 14.25 -16.04 -0.12
N ASP A 341 13.53 -16.37 -1.19
CA ASP A 341 13.10 -17.73 -1.51
C ASP A 341 14.25 -18.75 -1.52
N ASP A 342 13.97 -20.00 -1.10
CA ASP A 342 14.95 -21.08 -1.22
C ASP A 342 14.92 -21.66 -2.63
N LEU A 343 15.74 -21.08 -3.49
CA LEU A 343 15.82 -21.41 -4.90
C LEU A 343 16.76 -22.60 -5.18
N GLY A 344 17.35 -23.22 -4.15
CA GLY A 344 18.31 -24.32 -4.30
C GLY A 344 19.58 -23.94 -5.07
N ILE A 345 19.99 -22.67 -5.04
CA ILE A 345 21.18 -22.19 -5.77
C ILE A 345 22.44 -22.71 -5.08
N TYR A 346 23.41 -23.15 -5.86
CA TYR A 346 24.73 -23.52 -5.37
C TYR A 346 25.77 -23.29 -6.46
N THR A 347 27.02 -23.06 -6.06
CA THR A 347 28.17 -23.17 -6.97
C THR A 347 29.09 -24.27 -6.51
N VAL A 348 29.78 -24.94 -7.45
CA VAL A 348 30.80 -25.94 -7.15
C VAL A 348 32.17 -25.35 -7.44
N ILE A 349 33.05 -25.35 -6.44
CA ILE A 349 34.44 -24.90 -6.59
C ILE A 349 35.33 -26.14 -6.61
N THR A 350 35.98 -26.42 -7.74
CA THR A 350 36.97 -27.51 -7.86
C THR A 350 38.36 -26.92 -7.77
N VAL A 351 39.10 -27.29 -6.71
CA VAL A 351 40.51 -26.91 -6.54
C VAL A 351 41.38 -28.10 -6.93
N LEU A 352 42.18 -27.91 -7.98
CA LEU A 352 43.10 -28.91 -8.51
C LEU A 352 44.43 -28.90 -7.76
N GLU A 353 45.03 -30.07 -7.58
CA GLU A 353 46.44 -30.15 -7.18
C GLU A 353 47.31 -29.48 -8.25
N LYS A 354 48.17 -28.56 -7.79
CA LYS A 354 49.16 -27.94 -8.66
C LYS A 354 50.22 -28.98 -9.00
N SER A 355 50.09 -29.61 -10.17
CA SER A 355 51.02 -30.62 -10.65
C SER A 355 52.45 -30.07 -10.67
N ALA A 356 53.33 -30.72 -9.92
CA ALA A 356 54.76 -30.45 -9.98
C ALA A 356 55.24 -30.83 -11.38
N ARG A 357 55.67 -29.83 -12.16
CA ARG A 357 56.45 -30.10 -13.38
C ARG A 357 57.82 -30.57 -12.92
N PHE A 358 58.08 -31.86 -13.11
CA PHE A 358 59.40 -32.49 -12.94
C PHE A 358 60.38 -31.99 -14.01
#